data_AF-A0AAN8Y4L9-F1
#
_entry.id   AF-A0AAN8Y4L9-F1
#
_cell.length_a   1.000
_cell.length_b   1.000
_cell.length_c   1.000
_cell.angle_alpha   90.00
_cell.angle_beta   90.00
_cell.angle_gamma   90.00
#
_symmetry.space_group_name_H-M   'P 1'
#
loop_
_entity.id
_entity.type
_entity.pdbx_description
1 polymer ?
#
loop_
_entity_poly.entity_id
_entity_poly.type
_entity_poly.pdbx_seq_one_letter_code
_entity_poly.pdbx_strand_id
1 'polypeptide(L)'
;MRQDCFLLSKIDKSMVGVPVLAQKLVSIQANIISKSLPEIERKINGKLATNMAELNRQPQHLSSVAEALTAFMRILSSFKESIKKILLRGEFDEYPEDKEMHCTARLVEMLDQYSNELHSKNFDEKEDFLTEEIKALQETNGVGLPNFLPRHFFLNVLQKRVKEVALIPEDFVKRVWNYIERIVMEV
;
A
#
# COMPACT_ATOMS: atom_id res chain seq x y z
N MET A 1 -5.01 90.64 4.03
CA MET A 1 -5.06 89.17 3.86
C MET A 1 -6.48 88.73 3.52
N ARG A 2 -6.90 88.86 2.26
CA ARG A 2 -8.25 88.43 1.84
C ARG A 2 -8.28 88.00 0.37
N GLN A 3 -7.20 87.38 -0.11
CA GLN A 3 -7.08 86.88 -1.48
C GLN A 3 -7.68 85.47 -1.63
N ASP A 4 -7.79 84.71 -0.53
CA ASP A 4 -8.15 83.28 -0.57
C ASP A 4 -9.64 83.01 -0.86
N CYS A 5 -10.54 83.99 -0.65
CA CYS A 5 -12.00 83.79 -0.75
C CYS A 5 -12.56 84.03 -2.16
N PHE A 6 -11.86 84.76 -3.04
CA PHE A 6 -12.34 85.05 -4.40
C PHE A 6 -12.18 83.85 -5.36
N LEU A 7 -11.25 82.93 -5.07
CA LEU A 7 -11.03 81.74 -5.89
C LEU A 7 -12.05 80.64 -5.56
N LEU A 8 -12.50 80.54 -4.30
CA LEU A 8 -13.48 79.54 -3.86
C LEU A 8 -14.90 79.85 -4.36
N SER A 9 -15.27 81.12 -4.57
CA SER A 9 -16.59 81.51 -5.09
C SER A 9 -16.80 81.18 -6.58
N LYS A 10 -15.73 80.81 -7.30
CA LYS A 10 -15.78 80.37 -8.70
C LYS A 10 -16.03 78.86 -8.85
N ILE A 11 -16.00 78.09 -7.76
CA ILE A 11 -16.28 76.66 -7.81
C ILE A 11 -17.79 76.46 -7.83
N ASP A 12 -18.25 75.59 -8.73
CA ASP A 12 -19.66 75.27 -8.86
C ASP A 12 -20.23 74.75 -7.52
N LYS A 13 -21.31 75.35 -7.03
CA LYS A 13 -21.94 74.99 -5.75
C LYS A 13 -22.46 73.54 -5.73
N SER A 14 -22.73 72.94 -6.89
CA SER A 14 -23.07 71.51 -7.03
C SER A 14 -21.87 70.58 -6.81
N MET A 15 -20.65 71.11 -6.80
CA MET A 15 -19.40 70.36 -6.64
C MET A 15 -18.80 70.47 -5.24
N VAL A 16 -19.29 71.38 -4.38
CA VAL A 16 -18.72 71.66 -3.05
C VAL A 16 -19.77 71.57 -1.94
N GLY A 17 -19.35 71.06 -0.78
CA GLY A 17 -20.20 70.93 0.41
C GLY A 17 -20.21 69.51 0.98
N VAL A 18 -20.45 69.40 2.28
CA VAL A 18 -20.50 68.11 3.00
C VAL A 18 -21.52 67.14 2.38
N PRO A 19 -22.74 67.56 1.97
CA PRO A 19 -23.69 66.65 1.33
C PRO A 19 -23.18 66.11 -0.02
N VAL A 20 -22.55 66.95 -0.83
CA VAL A 20 -21.98 66.56 -2.14
C VAL A 20 -20.84 65.56 -1.95
N LEU A 21 -19.99 65.78 -0.94
CA LEU A 21 -18.91 64.85 -0.60
C LEU A 21 -19.45 63.48 -0.15
N ALA A 22 -20.44 63.47 0.75
CA ALA A 22 -21.08 62.23 1.20
C ALA A 22 -21.68 61.45 0.03
N GLN A 23 -22.38 62.12 -0.89
CA GLN A 23 -22.95 61.50 -2.08
C GLN A 23 -21.87 60.90 -3.00
N LYS A 24 -20.76 61.62 -3.23
CA LYS A 24 -19.64 61.11 -4.02
C LYS A 24 -18.98 59.89 -3.38
N LEU A 25 -18.75 59.91 -2.06
CA LEU A 25 -18.18 58.77 -1.34
C LEU A 25 -19.07 57.53 -1.44
N VAL A 26 -20.39 57.69 -1.29
CA VAL A 26 -21.36 56.59 -1.45
C VAL A 26 -21.34 56.05 -2.88
N SER A 27 -21.33 56.92 -3.89
CA SER A 27 -21.26 56.50 -5.29
C SER A 27 -19.97 55.74 -5.61
N ILE A 28 -18.83 56.21 -5.09
CA ILE A 28 -17.53 55.53 -5.24
C ILE A 28 -17.56 54.16 -4.56
N GLN A 29 -18.05 54.07 -3.32
CA GLN A 29 -18.15 52.80 -2.60
C GLN A 29 -19.08 51.81 -3.31
N ALA A 30 -20.26 52.25 -3.77
CA ALA A 30 -21.18 51.39 -4.51
C ALA A 30 -20.54 50.81 -5.78
N ASN A 31 -19.76 51.61 -6.50
CA ASN A 31 -19.04 51.18 -7.70
C ASN A 31 -17.91 50.19 -7.37
N ILE A 32 -17.13 50.43 -6.31
CA ILE A 32 -16.08 49.51 -5.85
C ILE A 32 -16.70 48.15 -5.46
N ILE A 33 -17.78 48.18 -4.68
CA ILE A 33 -18.50 46.97 -4.24
C ILE A 33 -19.00 46.20 -5.47
N SER A 34 -19.71 46.86 -6.38
CA SER A 34 -20.24 46.26 -7.60
C SER A 34 -19.16 45.59 -8.45
N LYS A 35 -17.97 46.19 -8.55
CA LYS A 35 -16.84 45.61 -9.29
C LYS A 35 -16.15 44.45 -8.57
N SER A 36 -16.09 44.48 -7.25
CA SER A 36 -15.45 43.43 -6.44
C SER A 36 -16.34 42.20 -6.20
N LEU A 37 -17.67 42.37 -6.20
CA LEU A 37 -18.63 41.30 -5.89
C LEU A 37 -18.47 40.05 -6.77
N PRO A 38 -18.34 40.14 -8.11
CA PRO A 38 -18.16 38.97 -8.95
C PRO A 38 -16.87 38.18 -8.64
N GLU A 39 -15.79 38.88 -8.29
CA GLU A 39 -14.53 38.22 -7.92
C GLU A 39 -14.64 37.52 -6.56
N ILE A 40 -15.31 38.17 -5.60
CA ILE A 40 -15.60 37.59 -4.27
C ILE A 40 -16.46 36.34 -4.42
N GLU A 41 -17.55 36.42 -5.19
CA GLU A 41 -18.43 35.29 -5.47
C GLU A 41 -17.65 34.13 -6.09
N ARG A 42 -16.84 34.40 -7.12
CA ARG A 42 -15.98 33.38 -7.74
C ARG A 42 -15.00 32.74 -6.74
N LYS A 43 -14.37 33.54 -5.86
CA LYS A 43 -13.46 33.01 -4.83
C LYS A 43 -14.19 32.16 -3.79
N ILE A 44 -15.38 32.57 -3.37
CA ILE A 44 -16.21 31.80 -2.43
C ILE A 44 -16.62 30.48 -3.06
N ASN A 45 -17.16 30.51 -4.28
CA ASN A 45 -17.59 29.31 -4.99
C ASN A 45 -16.41 28.36 -5.25
N GLY A 46 -15.24 28.88 -5.60
CA GLY A 46 -14.01 28.09 -5.74
C GLY A 46 -13.62 27.40 -4.43
N LYS A 47 -13.57 28.14 -3.32
CA LYS A 47 -13.26 27.56 -2.00
C LYS A 47 -14.31 26.54 -1.56
N LEU A 48 -15.59 26.81 -1.80
CA LEU A 48 -16.68 25.91 -1.47
C LEU A 48 -16.56 24.59 -2.24
N ALA A 49 -16.27 24.66 -3.54
CA ALA A 49 -16.09 23.47 -4.38
C ALA A 49 -14.90 22.61 -3.88
N THR A 50 -13.77 23.24 -3.55
CA THR A 50 -12.62 22.53 -2.97
C THR A 50 -12.98 21.86 -1.64
N ASN A 51 -13.61 22.60 -0.73
CA ASN A 51 -14.00 22.07 0.58
C ASN A 51 -15.02 20.93 0.47
N MET A 52 -15.97 21.00 -0.47
CA MET A 52 -16.90 19.91 -0.73
C MET A 52 -16.18 18.67 -1.27
N ALA A 53 -15.20 18.84 -2.16
CA ALA A 53 -14.40 17.73 -2.66
C ALA A 53 -13.59 17.06 -1.54
N GLU A 54 -13.02 17.84 -0.62
CA GLU A 54 -12.33 17.32 0.56
C GLU A 54 -13.28 16.62 1.54
N LEU A 55 -14.44 17.22 1.83
CA LEU A 55 -15.44 16.64 2.72
C LEU A 55 -15.98 15.31 2.19
N ASN A 56 -16.22 15.21 0.87
CA ASN A 56 -16.67 13.97 0.23
C ASN A 56 -15.61 12.86 0.24
N ARG A 57 -14.33 13.19 0.44
CA ARG A 57 -13.26 12.20 0.65
C ARG A 57 -13.24 11.66 2.08
N GLN A 58 -13.89 12.33 3.03
CA GLN A 58 -13.91 11.87 4.42
C GLN A 58 -14.88 10.70 4.62
N PRO A 59 -14.64 9.83 5.62
CA PRO A 59 -15.59 8.79 6.00
C PRO A 59 -16.95 9.41 6.33
N GLN A 60 -18.03 8.80 5.83
CA GLN A 60 -19.38 9.26 6.15
C GLN A 60 -19.62 9.20 7.66
N HIS A 61 -20.28 10.22 8.20
CA HIS A 61 -20.70 10.23 9.60
C HIS A 61 -21.71 9.10 9.84
N LEU A 62 -21.31 8.08 10.59
CA LEU A 62 -22.15 6.94 10.95
C LEU A 62 -23.03 7.34 12.14
N SER A 63 -24.30 7.60 11.88
CA SER A 63 -25.26 8.13 12.87
C SER A 63 -26.11 7.05 13.54
N SER A 64 -26.10 5.83 13.00
CA SER A 64 -26.88 4.69 13.51
C SER A 64 -26.11 3.37 13.50
N VAL A 65 -26.58 2.41 14.30
CA VAL A 65 -26.05 1.04 14.32
C VAL A 65 -26.20 0.36 12.96
N ALA A 66 -27.30 0.60 12.24
CA ALA A 66 -27.53 0.03 10.92
C ALA A 66 -26.53 0.54 9.88
N GLU A 67 -26.24 1.84 9.90
CA GLU A 67 -25.21 2.45 9.07
C GLU A 67 -23.81 1.91 9.42
N ALA A 68 -23.51 1.79 10.71
CA ALA A 68 -22.23 1.24 11.16
C ALA A 68 -22.02 -0.21 10.72
N LEU A 69 -23.04 -1.06 10.85
CA LEU A 69 -23.00 -2.45 10.37
C LEU A 69 -22.81 -2.52 8.86
N THR A 70 -23.50 -1.66 8.11
CA THR A 70 -23.38 -1.60 6.65
C THR A 70 -21.96 -1.18 6.24
N ALA A 71 -21.40 -0.16 6.90
CA ALA A 71 -20.03 0.28 6.67
C ALA A 71 -19.01 -0.81 7.00
N PHE A 72 -19.18 -1.49 8.13
CA PHE A 72 -18.34 -2.62 8.53
C PHE A 72 -18.38 -3.76 7.50
N MET A 73 -19.57 -4.18 7.06
CA MET A 73 -19.73 -5.22 6.05
C MET A 73 -19.09 -4.83 4.71
N ARG A 74 -19.14 -3.56 4.33
CA ARG A 74 -18.46 -3.05 3.13
C ARG A 74 -16.94 -3.14 3.26
N ILE A 75 -16.39 -2.71 4.40
CA ILE A 75 -14.95 -2.81 4.69
C ILE A 75 -14.51 -4.28 4.64
N LEU A 76 -15.22 -5.16 5.36
CA LEU A 76 -14.92 -6.58 5.40
C LEU A 76 -14.98 -7.23 4.00
N SER A 77 -15.96 -6.85 3.18
CA SER A 77 -16.09 -7.36 1.82
C SER A 77 -14.96 -6.88 0.92
N SER A 78 -14.55 -5.60 1.05
CA SER A 78 -13.42 -5.03 0.32
C SER A 78 -12.13 -5.75 0.68
N PHE A 79 -11.80 -5.81 1.98
CA PHE A 79 -10.61 -6.48 2.50
C PHE A 79 -10.52 -7.94 2.03
N LYS A 80 -11.64 -8.69 2.11
CA LYS A 80 -11.72 -10.06 1.62
C LYS A 80 -11.42 -10.18 0.12
N GLU A 81 -11.91 -9.27 -0.71
CA GLU A 81 -11.66 -9.33 -2.15
C GLU A 81 -10.22 -8.92 -2.49
N SER A 82 -9.67 -7.89 -1.82
CA SER A 82 -8.26 -7.49 -1.96
C SER A 82 -7.31 -8.65 -1.64
N ILE A 83 -7.52 -9.35 -0.53
CA ILE A 83 -6.73 -10.54 -0.18
C ILE A 83 -6.83 -11.64 -1.25
N LYS A 84 -8.04 -11.90 -1.77
CA LYS A 84 -8.22 -12.92 -2.81
C LYS A 84 -7.50 -12.54 -4.10
N LYS A 85 -7.58 -11.28 -4.50
CA LYS A 85 -6.88 -10.77 -5.68
C LYS A 85 -5.39 -11.00 -5.55
N ILE A 86 -4.77 -10.48 -4.48
CA ILE A 86 -3.31 -10.52 -4.34
C ILE A 86 -2.79 -11.93 -4.05
N LEU A 87 -3.40 -12.69 -3.13
CA LEU A 87 -2.86 -14.00 -2.69
C LEU A 87 -3.33 -15.18 -3.54
N LEU A 88 -4.56 -15.17 -4.06
CA LEU A 88 -5.13 -16.33 -4.75
C LEU A 88 -5.14 -16.16 -6.28
N ARG A 89 -5.41 -14.96 -6.79
CA ARG A 89 -5.47 -14.69 -8.23
C ARG A 89 -4.17 -14.11 -8.79
N GLY A 90 -3.31 -13.54 -7.94
CA GLY A 90 -2.11 -12.83 -8.37
C GLY A 90 -2.38 -11.48 -9.04
N GLU A 91 -3.57 -10.92 -8.82
CA GLU A 91 -3.96 -9.59 -9.28
C GLU A 91 -3.43 -8.54 -8.30
N PHE A 92 -2.66 -7.57 -8.80
CA PHE A 92 -2.03 -6.50 -8.00
C PHE A 92 -2.40 -5.10 -8.50
N ASP A 93 -3.54 -4.97 -9.20
CA ASP A 93 -4.07 -3.71 -9.73
C ASP A 93 -4.29 -2.64 -8.66
N GLU A 94 -4.56 -3.06 -7.43
CA GLU A 94 -4.73 -2.18 -6.27
C GLU A 94 -3.40 -1.61 -5.75
N TYR A 95 -2.28 -2.26 -6.06
CA TYR A 95 -0.94 -1.95 -5.55
C TYR A 95 0.13 -2.02 -6.65
N PRO A 96 -0.01 -1.24 -7.74
CA PRO A 96 0.86 -1.38 -8.91
C PRO A 96 2.33 -1.06 -8.62
N GLU A 97 2.57 -0.06 -7.78
CA GLU A 97 3.92 0.42 -7.44
C GLU A 97 4.54 -0.30 -6.24
N ASP A 98 3.74 -1.03 -5.46
CA ASP A 98 4.23 -1.77 -4.29
C ASP A 98 4.62 -3.19 -4.68
N LYS A 99 5.93 -3.38 -4.89
CA LYS A 99 6.50 -4.68 -5.26
C LYS A 99 6.29 -5.76 -4.21
N GLU A 100 6.13 -5.40 -2.94
CA GLU A 100 5.88 -6.38 -1.89
C GLU A 100 4.47 -6.97 -2.02
N MET A 101 3.51 -6.22 -2.55
CA MET A 101 2.14 -6.68 -2.80
C MET A 101 2.02 -7.59 -4.04
N HIS A 102 3.07 -7.74 -4.84
CA HIS A 102 3.10 -8.63 -6.01
C HIS A 102 3.31 -10.09 -5.57
N CYS A 103 2.32 -10.62 -4.83
CA CYS A 103 2.47 -11.81 -4.00
C CYS A 103 2.90 -13.06 -4.78
N THR A 104 2.37 -13.28 -5.98
CA THR A 104 2.79 -14.41 -6.83
C THR A 104 4.27 -14.33 -7.17
N ALA A 105 4.81 -13.14 -7.48
CA ALA A 105 6.22 -12.98 -7.79
C ALA A 105 7.10 -13.25 -6.55
N ARG A 106 6.73 -12.70 -5.40
CA ARG A 106 7.46 -12.91 -4.13
C ARG A 106 7.45 -14.39 -3.71
N LEU A 107 6.33 -15.09 -3.88
CA LEU A 107 6.24 -16.53 -3.61
C LEU A 107 7.13 -17.36 -4.55
N VAL A 108 7.20 -17.01 -5.84
CA VAL A 108 8.12 -17.65 -6.78
C VAL A 108 9.57 -17.44 -6.38
N GLU A 109 9.96 -16.25 -5.94
CA GLU A 109 11.31 -15.98 -5.44
C GLU A 109 11.63 -16.81 -4.18
N MET A 110 10.68 -16.96 -3.25
CA MET A 110 10.86 -17.82 -2.07
C MET A 110 10.98 -19.30 -2.43
N LEU A 111 10.26 -19.75 -3.46
CA LEU A 111 10.37 -21.11 -3.98
C LEU A 111 11.72 -21.36 -4.66
N ASP A 112 12.21 -20.38 -5.42
CA ASP A 112 13.54 -20.43 -6.04
C ASP A 112 14.64 -20.51 -4.96
N GLN A 113 14.55 -19.66 -3.93
CA GLN A 113 15.43 -19.71 -2.77
C GLN A 113 15.38 -21.07 -2.07
N TYR A 114 14.17 -21.62 -1.83
CA TYR A 114 14.01 -22.96 -1.26
C TYR A 114 14.66 -24.04 -2.12
N SER A 115 14.50 -23.97 -3.45
CA SER A 115 15.14 -24.90 -4.37
C SER A 115 16.67 -24.80 -4.29
N ASN A 116 17.21 -23.59 -4.25
CA ASN A 116 18.64 -23.35 -4.13
C ASN A 116 19.19 -23.84 -2.78
N GLU A 117 18.48 -23.61 -1.68
CA GLU A 117 18.84 -24.13 -0.35
C GLU A 117 18.84 -25.66 -0.33
N LEU A 118 17.86 -26.30 -0.95
CA LEU A 118 17.80 -27.75 -1.06
C LEU A 118 18.96 -28.31 -1.89
N HIS A 119 19.26 -27.69 -3.04
CA HIS A 119 20.39 -28.05 -3.87
C HIS A 119 21.73 -27.81 -3.17
N SER A 120 21.86 -26.78 -2.32
CA SER A 120 23.10 -26.51 -1.58
C SER A 120 23.56 -27.66 -0.67
N LYS A 121 22.66 -28.58 -0.30
CA LYS A 121 23.03 -29.80 0.44
C LYS A 121 23.79 -30.83 -0.40
N ASN A 122 23.83 -30.64 -1.72
CA ASN A 122 24.61 -31.36 -2.74
C ASN A 122 25.19 -32.69 -2.24
N PHE A 123 24.38 -33.75 -2.33
CA PHE A 123 24.82 -35.08 -1.91
C PHE A 123 25.84 -35.71 -2.87
N ASP A 124 25.92 -35.20 -4.10
CA ASP A 124 26.74 -35.72 -5.20
C ASP A 124 28.16 -35.12 -5.24
N GLU A 125 28.38 -33.94 -4.63
CA GLU A 125 29.68 -33.23 -4.65
C GLU A 125 30.55 -33.51 -3.40
N LYS A 126 30.18 -34.48 -2.56
CA LYS A 126 31.04 -34.90 -1.45
C LYS A 126 32.27 -35.63 -1.99
N GLU A 127 33.48 -35.24 -1.57
CA GLU A 127 34.75 -35.91 -1.93
C GLU A 127 34.71 -37.43 -1.68
N ASP A 128 33.90 -37.87 -0.71
CA ASP A 128 33.69 -39.27 -0.31
C ASP A 128 32.35 -39.85 -0.81
N PHE A 129 31.98 -39.57 -2.07
CA PHE A 129 30.75 -40.06 -2.68
C PHE A 129 30.63 -41.60 -2.56
N LEU A 130 29.51 -42.05 -1.97
CA LEU A 130 29.19 -43.46 -1.69
C LEU A 130 30.13 -44.19 -0.71
N THR A 131 31.12 -43.54 -0.12
CA THR A 131 32.05 -44.21 0.82
C THR A 131 31.33 -44.71 2.08
N GLU A 132 30.43 -43.90 2.65
CA GLU A 132 29.61 -44.31 3.80
C GLU A 132 28.65 -45.45 3.43
N GLU A 133 28.04 -45.37 2.24
CA GLU A 133 27.11 -46.35 1.70
C GLU A 133 27.81 -47.70 1.44
N ILE A 134 29.00 -47.69 0.84
CA ILE A 134 29.81 -48.89 0.59
C ILE A 134 30.26 -49.53 1.90
N LYS A 135 30.71 -48.73 2.87
CA LYS A 135 31.13 -49.24 4.19
C LYS A 135 29.97 -49.94 4.91
N ALA A 136 28.80 -49.33 4.93
CA ALA A 136 27.63 -49.94 5.58
C ALA A 136 27.05 -51.15 4.81
N LEU A 137 27.28 -51.28 3.49
CA LEU A 137 27.01 -52.52 2.74
C LEU A 137 27.96 -53.66 3.11
N GLN A 138 29.24 -53.35 3.35
CA GLN A 138 30.23 -54.33 3.81
C GLN A 138 29.88 -54.84 5.22
N GLU A 139 29.52 -53.94 6.14
CA GLU A 139 29.13 -54.28 7.52
C GLU A 139 27.90 -55.20 7.59
N THR A 140 27.02 -55.17 6.60
CA THR A 140 25.79 -55.98 6.55
C THR A 140 25.93 -57.26 5.72
N ASN A 141 27.14 -57.61 5.27
CA ASN A 141 27.41 -58.72 4.34
C ASN A 141 26.62 -58.65 3.02
N GLY A 142 26.13 -57.46 2.62
CA GLY A 142 25.36 -57.27 1.38
C GLY A 142 26.17 -57.52 0.11
N VAL A 143 27.51 -57.43 0.20
CA VAL A 143 28.43 -57.68 -0.93
C VAL A 143 28.74 -59.18 -1.11
N GLY A 144 28.64 -59.98 -0.03
CA GLY A 144 29.02 -61.40 -0.03
C GLY A 144 27.93 -62.37 -0.48
N LEU A 145 26.68 -61.90 -0.59
CA LEU A 145 25.51 -62.73 -0.92
C LEU A 145 24.93 -62.33 -2.29
N PRO A 146 24.74 -63.27 -3.22
CA PRO A 146 24.20 -62.96 -4.54
C PRO A 146 22.78 -62.39 -4.41
N ASN A 147 22.55 -61.22 -5.03
CA ASN A 147 21.27 -60.50 -5.08
C ASN A 147 20.71 -60.06 -3.71
N PHE A 148 21.55 -59.90 -2.68
CA PHE A 148 21.10 -59.51 -1.34
C PHE A 148 21.44 -58.05 -1.01
N LEU A 149 20.53 -57.13 -1.32
CA LEU A 149 20.55 -55.77 -0.78
C LEU A 149 19.49 -55.66 0.33
N PRO A 150 19.89 -55.59 1.61
CA PRO A 150 18.92 -55.49 2.69
C PRO A 150 18.12 -54.18 2.60
N ARG A 151 16.78 -54.27 2.53
CA ARG A 151 15.89 -53.09 2.53
C ARG A 151 16.17 -52.10 3.67
N HIS A 152 16.54 -52.61 4.85
CA HIS A 152 16.82 -51.77 6.02
C HIS A 152 18.03 -50.85 5.83
N PHE A 153 19.03 -51.29 5.04
CA PHE A 153 20.21 -50.48 4.72
C PHE A 153 19.81 -49.25 3.90
N PHE A 154 19.05 -49.47 2.81
CA PHE A 154 18.55 -48.38 1.96
C PHE A 154 17.72 -47.38 2.76
N LEU A 155 16.85 -47.87 3.65
CA LEU A 155 16.04 -47.02 4.51
C LEU A 155 16.88 -46.16 5.47
N ASN A 156 17.95 -46.71 6.05
CA ASN A 156 18.84 -45.95 6.93
C ASN A 156 19.57 -44.83 6.18
N VAL A 157 20.11 -45.13 4.99
CA VAL A 157 20.78 -44.12 4.15
C VAL A 157 19.78 -43.03 3.76
N LEU A 158 18.61 -43.41 3.25
CA LEU A 158 17.56 -42.45 2.88
C LEU A 158 17.13 -41.60 4.08
N GLN A 159 16.93 -42.19 5.25
CA GLN A 159 16.53 -41.47 6.45
C GLN A 159 17.60 -40.46 6.90
N LYS A 160 18.89 -40.80 6.79
CA LYS A 160 19.99 -39.86 7.08
C LYS A 160 19.93 -38.66 6.13
N ARG A 161 19.77 -38.90 4.82
CA ARG A 161 19.66 -37.84 3.81
C ARG A 161 18.43 -36.95 4.05
N VAL A 162 17.28 -37.54 4.37
CA VAL A 162 16.06 -36.79 4.71
C VAL A 162 16.24 -35.94 5.97
N LYS A 163 16.93 -36.45 7.00
CA LYS A 163 17.24 -35.69 8.22
C LYS A 163 18.15 -34.49 7.95
N GLU A 164 19.08 -34.60 7.00
CA GLU A 164 19.98 -33.50 6.62
C GLU A 164 19.25 -32.31 5.97
N VAL A 165 18.11 -32.56 5.32
CA VAL A 165 17.27 -31.53 4.68
C VAL A 165 16.03 -31.16 5.50
N ALA A 166 15.74 -31.83 6.62
CA ALA A 166 14.47 -31.74 7.32
C ALA A 166 14.11 -30.33 7.81
N LEU A 167 15.10 -29.49 8.12
CA LEU A 167 14.89 -28.12 8.57
C LEU A 167 14.57 -27.14 7.42
N ILE A 168 14.96 -27.46 6.18
CA ILE A 168 14.82 -26.54 5.03
C ILE A 168 13.33 -26.26 4.72
N PRO A 169 12.44 -27.26 4.66
CA PRO A 169 11.01 -27.01 4.46
C PRO A 169 10.38 -26.23 5.63
N GLU A 170 10.84 -26.45 6.87
CA GLU A 170 10.33 -25.75 8.04
C GLU A 170 10.65 -24.25 7.96
N ASP A 171 11.89 -23.91 7.64
CA ASP A 171 12.34 -22.53 7.44
C ASP A 171 11.62 -21.86 6.26
N PHE A 172 11.40 -22.60 5.16
CA PHE A 172 10.61 -22.10 4.03
C PHE A 172 9.18 -21.76 4.42
N VAL A 173 8.46 -22.66 5.09
CA VAL A 173 7.08 -22.42 5.54
C VAL A 173 7.02 -21.22 6.48
N LYS A 174 8.00 -21.09 7.38
CA LYS A 174 8.08 -19.94 8.29
C LYS A 174 8.27 -18.61 7.55
N ARG A 175 9.14 -18.57 6.53
CA ARG A 175 9.32 -17.37 5.68
C ARG A 175 8.05 -17.00 4.94
N VAL A 176 7.38 -17.99 4.33
CA VAL A 176 6.10 -17.77 3.64
C VAL A 176 5.03 -17.26 4.60
N TRP A 177 4.93 -17.84 5.80
CA TRP A 177 3.96 -17.42 6.81
C TRP A 177 4.18 -15.96 7.25
N ASN A 178 5.42 -15.61 7.61
CA ASN A 178 5.78 -14.25 8.03
C ASN A 178 5.50 -13.22 6.92
N TYR A 179 5.70 -13.61 5.67
CA TYR A 179 5.37 -12.78 4.53
C TYR A 179 3.86 -12.58 4.37
N ILE A 180 3.07 -13.66 4.42
CA ILE A 180 1.61 -13.57 4.35
C ILE A 180 1.06 -12.70 5.49
N GLU A 181 1.58 -12.85 6.71
CA GLU A 181 1.19 -12.01 7.85
C GLU A 181 1.41 -10.52 7.58
N ARG A 182 2.59 -10.14 7.05
CA ARG A 182 2.86 -8.76 6.66
C ARG A 182 1.90 -8.24 5.61
N ILE A 183 1.64 -9.02 4.57
CA ILE A 183 0.72 -8.62 3.48
C ILE A 183 -0.68 -8.39 4.03
N VAL A 184 -1.18 -9.30 4.87
CA VAL A 184 -2.53 -9.18 5.46
C VAL A 184 -2.65 -7.94 6.35
N MET A 185 -1.56 -7.47 6.96
CA MET A 185 -1.55 -6.25 7.78
C MET A 185 -1.47 -4.94 6.98
N GLU A 186 -0.99 -4.99 5.75
CA GLU A 186 -0.84 -3.82 4.86
C GLU A 186 -2.08 -3.59 3.97
N VAL A 187 -2.95 -4.60 3.81
CA VAL A 187 -4.25 -4.50 3.12
C VAL A 187 -5.30 -3.82 3.98
#